data_AF-A0A957L5B0-F1
#
_entry.id   AF-A0A957L5B0-F1
#
_cell.length_a   1.000
_cell.length_b   1.000
_cell.length_c   1.000
_cell.angle_alpha   90.00
_cell.angle_beta   90.00
_cell.angle_gamma   90.00
#
_symmetry.space_group_name_H-M   'P 1'
#
loop_
_entity.id
_entity.type
_entity.pdbx_description
1 polymer ?
#
loop_
_entity_poly.entity_id
_entity_poly.type
_entity_poly.pdbx_seq_one_letter_code
_entity_poly.pdbx_strand_id
1 'polypeptide(L)'
;MLVLHLHWLTPDPAAPGRLFIWAETAPAEPPARSRRRQGARPHPFAASAAVLTQILCQSDEVRAETRDLWLPGEPARPLPSPDLPVAWSGPADPVSLGQWQVVGLALTAAQAVTFFGDLYVQGPPPGCRLGPGALYWQKAHSWLLSQLAAQL
;
A
#
# COMPACT_ATOMS: atom_id res chain seq x y z
N MET A 1 -9.99 10.23 2.81
CA MET A 1 -8.52 10.33 2.61
C MET A 1 -7.97 8.93 2.57
N LEU A 2 -7.01 8.66 1.68
CA LEU A 2 -6.35 7.37 1.52
C LEU A 2 -4.87 7.47 1.87
N VAL A 3 -4.31 6.40 2.44
CA VAL A 3 -2.86 6.27 2.66
C VAL A 3 -2.34 5.19 1.72
N LEU A 4 -1.47 5.57 0.78
CA LEU A 4 -0.87 4.67 -0.19
C LEU A 4 0.35 3.96 0.40
N HIS A 5 0.39 2.66 0.19
CA HIS A 5 1.48 1.77 0.59
C HIS A 5 2.07 1.10 -0.66
N LEU A 6 3.40 1.11 -0.74
CA LEU A 6 4.15 0.60 -1.89
C LEU A 6 5.07 -0.52 -1.44
N HIS A 7 5.01 -1.65 -2.15
CA HIS A 7 5.86 -2.81 -1.92
C HIS A 7 6.47 -3.27 -3.25
N TRP A 8 7.79 -3.44 -3.29
CA TRP A 8 8.41 -4.14 -4.40
C TRP A 8 8.23 -5.65 -4.21
N LEU A 9 7.55 -6.28 -5.15
CA LEU A 9 7.47 -7.73 -5.27
C LEU A 9 8.76 -8.21 -5.91
N THR A 10 9.57 -8.94 -5.15
CA THR A 10 10.83 -9.50 -5.61
C THR A 10 10.60 -10.39 -6.84
N PRO A 11 11.44 -10.27 -7.89
CA PRO A 11 11.38 -11.16 -9.04
C PRO A 11 11.59 -12.63 -8.62
N ASP A 12 10.91 -13.53 -9.32
CA ASP A 12 11.17 -14.96 -9.30
C ASP A 12 11.34 -15.47 -10.76
N PRO A 13 11.76 -16.73 -10.98
CA PRO A 13 11.97 -17.24 -12.35
C PRO A 13 10.71 -17.23 -13.23
N ALA A 14 9.51 -17.18 -12.64
CA ALA A 14 8.23 -17.16 -13.35
C ALA A 14 7.68 -15.75 -13.56
N ALA A 15 8.13 -14.76 -12.78
CA ALA A 15 7.61 -13.40 -12.83
C ALA A 15 8.70 -12.33 -12.58
N PRO A 16 8.80 -11.29 -13.43
CA PRO A 16 9.70 -10.16 -13.17
C PRO A 16 9.27 -9.38 -11.92
N GLY A 17 10.17 -8.53 -11.43
CA GLY A 17 9.91 -7.64 -10.30
C GLY A 17 8.80 -6.64 -10.62
N ARG A 18 7.92 -6.40 -9.65
CA ARG A 18 6.71 -5.59 -9.83
C ARG A 18 6.48 -4.70 -8.62
N LEU A 19 5.86 -3.55 -8.83
CA LEU A 19 5.44 -2.67 -7.75
C LEU A 19 3.99 -3.00 -7.37
N PHE A 20 3.78 -3.46 -6.14
CA PHE A 20 2.46 -3.65 -5.57
C PHE A 20 2.03 -2.40 -4.79
N ILE A 21 0.91 -1.84 -5.20
CA ILE A 21 0.31 -0.63 -4.61
C ILE A 21 -1.00 -1.02 -3.95
N TRP A 22 -1.16 -0.70 -2.68
CA TRP A 22 -2.44 -0.79 -1.99
C TRP A 22 -2.67 0.46 -1.16
N ALA A 23 -3.89 0.66 -0.68
CA ALA A 23 -4.21 1.83 0.12
C ALA A 23 -5.06 1.46 1.32
N GLU A 24 -4.88 2.22 2.40
CA GLU A 24 -5.81 2.22 3.50
C GLU A 24 -6.79 3.39 3.41
N THR A 25 -8.06 3.13 3.73
CA THR A 25 -9.11 4.14 3.89
C THR A 25 -9.61 4.12 5.33
N ALA A 26 -9.97 5.29 5.85
CA ALA A 26 -10.68 5.36 7.12
C ALA A 26 -12.09 4.75 6.92
N PRO A 27 -12.45 3.68 7.65
CA PRO A 27 -13.82 3.17 7.63
C PRO A 27 -14.72 4.14 8.39
N ALA A 28 -16.01 4.13 8.06
CA ALA A 28 -17.02 4.92 8.77
C ALA A 28 -17.17 4.47 10.24
N GLU A 29 -16.89 3.20 10.54
CA GLU A 29 -17.03 2.60 11.87
C GLU A 29 -15.81 1.74 12.25
N PRO A 30 -15.53 1.56 13.55
CA PRO A 30 -14.55 0.61 14.03
C PRO A 30 -14.78 -0.80 13.49
N PRO A 31 -13.75 -1.46 12.92
CA PRO A 31 -13.90 -2.86 12.56
C PRO A 31 -14.18 -3.65 13.84
N ALA A 32 -15.24 -4.45 13.80
CA ALA A 32 -15.60 -5.32 14.90
C ALA A 32 -14.42 -6.25 15.26
N ARG A 33 -14.21 -6.49 16.56
CA ARG A 33 -13.25 -7.50 17.01
C ARG A 33 -13.68 -8.86 16.47
N SER A 34 -12.89 -9.44 15.57
CA SER A 34 -13.18 -10.78 15.07
C SER A 34 -12.64 -11.83 16.04
N ARG A 35 -13.32 -12.97 16.17
CA ARG A 35 -12.73 -14.15 16.81
C ARG A 35 -11.42 -14.51 16.12
N ARG A 36 -10.42 -14.93 16.90
CA ARG A 36 -9.12 -15.40 16.42
C ARG A 36 -9.35 -16.60 15.49
N ARG A 37 -9.19 -16.39 14.19
CA ARG A 37 -9.20 -17.45 13.17
C ARG A 37 -7.77 -17.77 12.76
N GLN A 38 -7.51 -19.01 12.37
CA GLN A 38 -6.23 -19.41 11.77
C GLN A 38 -6.23 -18.99 10.30
N GLY A 39 -5.17 -18.31 9.85
CA GLY A 39 -4.98 -17.87 8.45
C GLY A 39 -5.14 -16.37 8.22
N ALA A 40 -4.74 -15.93 7.02
CA ALA A 40 -4.85 -14.53 6.59
C ALA A 40 -6.31 -14.13 6.41
N ARG A 41 -6.68 -12.94 6.90
CA ARG A 41 -8.04 -12.38 6.80
C ARG A 41 -8.02 -11.04 6.07
N PRO A 42 -9.12 -10.64 5.40
CA PRO A 42 -9.19 -9.34 4.74
C PRO A 42 -8.86 -8.19 5.69
N HIS A 43 -7.99 -7.29 5.24
CA HIS A 43 -7.64 -6.09 5.98
C HIS A 43 -8.82 -5.11 5.94
N PRO A 44 -9.43 -4.75 7.08
CA PRO A 44 -10.66 -3.96 7.12
C PRO A 44 -10.47 -2.52 6.65
N PHE A 45 -9.23 -2.01 6.65
CA PHE A 45 -8.91 -0.69 6.14
C PHE A 45 -8.50 -0.70 4.66
N ALA A 46 -8.33 -1.87 4.03
CA ALA A 46 -7.88 -1.92 2.63
C ALA A 46 -8.95 -1.35 1.69
N ALA A 47 -8.54 -0.38 0.87
CA ALA A 47 -9.35 0.11 -0.24
C ALA A 47 -9.60 -1.00 -1.27
N SER A 48 -10.71 -0.92 -2.00
CA SER A 48 -10.99 -1.87 -3.08
C SER A 48 -10.14 -1.59 -4.31
N ALA A 49 -9.96 -2.60 -5.17
CA ALA A 49 -9.26 -2.43 -6.44
C ALA A 49 -9.89 -1.33 -7.31
N ALA A 50 -11.24 -1.23 -7.34
CA ALA A 50 -11.94 -0.20 -8.10
C ALA A 50 -11.58 1.23 -7.63
N VAL A 51 -11.50 1.44 -6.31
CA VAL A 51 -11.07 2.71 -5.72
C VAL A 51 -9.62 3.02 -6.12
N LEU A 52 -8.72 2.03 -6.05
CA LEU A 52 -7.32 2.20 -6.46
C LEU A 52 -7.19 2.55 -7.94
N THR A 53 -7.89 1.84 -8.84
CA THR A 53 -7.85 2.10 -10.28
C THR A 53 -8.36 3.50 -10.60
N GLN A 54 -9.46 3.92 -9.97
CA GLN A 54 -10.04 5.24 -10.17
C GLN A 54 -9.07 6.37 -9.78
N ILE A 55 -8.32 6.21 -8.70
CA ILE A 55 -7.47 7.28 -8.15
C ILE A 55 -6.09 7.32 -8.80
N LEU A 56 -5.54 6.17 -9.15
CA LEU A 56 -4.22 6.10 -9.77
C LEU A 56 -4.28 6.42 -11.28
N CYS A 57 -5.49 6.63 -11.83
CA CYS A 57 -5.74 6.92 -13.25
C CYS A 57 -4.98 5.97 -14.19
N GLN A 58 -4.76 4.73 -13.76
CA GLN A 58 -4.01 3.74 -14.53
C GLN A 58 -4.92 3.12 -15.59
N SER A 59 -4.34 2.75 -16.73
CA SER A 59 -5.07 2.07 -17.81
C SER A 59 -5.66 0.73 -17.35
N ASP A 60 -6.62 0.21 -18.13
CA ASP A 60 -7.26 -1.10 -17.91
C ASP A 60 -6.26 -2.29 -17.90
N GLU A 61 -4.99 -2.07 -18.23
CA GLU A 61 -3.94 -3.09 -18.23
C GLU A 61 -3.35 -3.38 -16.84
N VAL A 62 -3.69 -2.59 -15.82
CA VAL A 62 -3.20 -2.81 -14.46
C VAL A 62 -4.00 -3.90 -13.75
N ARG A 63 -3.30 -4.96 -13.34
CA ARG A 63 -3.92 -6.13 -12.72
C ARG A 63 -4.12 -5.92 -11.21
N ALA A 64 -5.35 -6.12 -10.76
CA ALA A 64 -5.65 -6.26 -9.33
C ALA A 64 -5.13 -7.60 -8.80
N GLU A 65 -4.50 -7.58 -7.63
CA GLU A 65 -3.99 -8.76 -6.94
C GLU A 65 -4.29 -8.70 -5.44
N THR A 66 -4.53 -9.86 -4.85
CA THR A 66 -4.60 -10.01 -3.39
C THR A 66 -3.27 -10.53 -2.88
N ARG A 67 -2.75 -9.92 -1.82
CA ARG A 67 -1.50 -10.32 -1.17
C ARG A 67 -1.68 -10.48 0.32
N ASP A 68 -0.99 -11.47 0.88
CA ASP A 68 -0.89 -11.66 2.32
C ASP A 68 0.30 -10.85 2.83
N LEU A 69 0.06 -9.87 3.69
CA LEU A 69 1.07 -9.04 4.31
C LEU A 69 1.08 -9.24 5.83
N TRP A 70 2.29 -9.21 6.40
CA TRP A 70 2.46 -9.13 7.85
C TRP A 70 2.35 -7.67 8.28
N LEU A 71 1.25 -7.33 8.95
CA LEU A 71 0.95 -5.96 9.35
C LEU A 71 0.80 -5.85 10.87
N PRO A 72 1.18 -4.69 11.46
CA PRO A 72 0.97 -4.42 12.88
C PRO A 72 -0.50 -4.49 13.27
N GLY A 73 -0.79 -5.18 14.37
CA GLY A 73 -2.14 -5.33 14.87
C GLY A 73 -2.21 -5.88 16.27
N GLU A 74 -3.41 -5.89 16.81
CA GLU A 74 -3.79 -6.70 17.96
C GLU A 74 -4.27 -8.09 17.48
N PRO A 75 -4.32 -9.11 18.35
CA PRO A 75 -4.79 -10.44 17.97
C PRO A 75 -6.15 -10.44 17.24
N ALA A 76 -7.03 -9.49 17.58
CA ALA A 76 -8.40 -9.43 17.04
C ALA A 76 -8.62 -8.34 15.97
N ARG A 77 -7.72 -7.37 15.79
CA ARG A 77 -7.89 -6.25 14.82
C ARG A 77 -6.55 -5.72 14.32
N PRO A 78 -6.44 -5.21 13.08
CA PRO A 78 -5.22 -4.52 12.66
C PRO A 78 -5.18 -3.13 13.28
N LEU A 79 -3.99 -2.55 13.35
CA LEU A 79 -3.88 -1.12 13.59
C LEU A 79 -4.01 -0.39 12.26
N PRO A 80 -4.81 0.69 12.18
CA PRO A 80 -4.75 1.57 11.03
C PRO A 80 -3.36 2.22 10.94
N SER A 81 -2.99 2.65 9.74
CA SER A 81 -1.80 3.47 9.53
C SER A 81 -1.85 4.71 10.43
N PRO A 82 -0.71 5.12 11.04
CA PRO A 82 -0.62 6.37 11.80
C PRO A 82 -1.02 7.61 11.00
N ASP A 83 -0.92 7.54 9.67
CA ASP A 83 -1.28 8.63 8.76
C ASP A 83 -2.79 8.68 8.45
N LEU A 84 -3.57 7.70 8.91
CA LEU A 84 -5.02 7.75 8.84
C LEU A 84 -5.59 8.56 10.02
N PRO A 85 -6.54 9.48 9.77
CA PRO A 85 -7.19 10.28 10.80
C PRO A 85 -8.30 9.45 11.45
N VAL A 86 -7.92 8.45 12.24
CA VAL A 86 -8.87 7.60 12.97
C VAL A 86 -9.07 8.16 14.37
N ALA A 87 -10.32 8.39 14.76
CA ALA A 87 -10.68 9.04 16.03
C ALA A 87 -10.66 8.09 17.26
N TRP A 88 -10.18 6.86 17.12
CA TRP A 88 -10.28 5.86 18.20
C TRP A 88 -9.07 5.86 19.10
N SER A 89 -9.31 5.55 20.37
CA SER A 89 -8.28 5.28 21.38
C SER A 89 -7.32 4.20 20.89
N GLY A 90 -6.04 4.36 21.24
CA GLY A 90 -4.92 3.53 20.80
C GLY A 90 -5.03 2.04 21.16
N PRO A 91 -3.99 1.24 20.90
CA PRO A 91 -4.01 -0.19 21.18
C PRO A 91 -4.33 -0.45 22.66
N ALA A 92 -5.29 -1.34 22.89
CA ALA A 92 -5.66 -1.86 24.20
C ALA A 92 -4.88 -3.14 24.54
N ASP A 93 -4.42 -3.87 23.51
CA ASP A 93 -3.64 -5.10 23.63
C ASP A 93 -2.21 -4.90 23.08
N PRO A 94 -1.24 -5.76 23.45
CA PRO A 94 0.10 -5.74 22.87
C PRO A 94 0.07 -5.84 21.34
N VAL A 95 0.86 -4.98 20.69
CA VAL A 95 0.98 -4.94 19.24
C VAL A 95 1.91 -6.06 18.78
N SER A 96 1.47 -6.83 17.79
CA SER A 96 2.24 -7.89 17.14
C SER A 96 1.98 -7.88 15.64
N LEU A 97 2.78 -8.62 14.88
CA LEU A 97 2.51 -8.80 13.45
C LEU A 97 1.47 -9.91 13.26
N GLY A 98 0.43 -9.62 12.49
CA GLY A 98 -0.54 -10.59 12.01
C GLY A 98 -0.56 -10.64 10.49
N GLN A 99 -0.98 -11.77 9.91
CA GLN A 99 -1.12 -11.92 8.47
C GLN A 99 -2.50 -11.41 8.01
N TRP A 100 -2.49 -10.54 7.01
CA TRP A 100 -3.68 -9.89 6.47
C TRP A 100 -3.70 -9.92 4.94
N GLN A 101 -4.87 -10.22 4.38
CA GLN A 101 -5.13 -10.12 2.96
C GLN A 101 -5.42 -8.67 2.60
N VAL A 102 -4.61 -8.09 1.72
CA VAL A 102 -4.84 -6.77 1.14
C VAL A 102 -5.06 -6.91 -0.35
N VAL A 103 -6.02 -6.16 -0.88
CA VAL A 103 -6.20 -6.00 -2.33
C VAL A 103 -5.38 -4.81 -2.77
N GLY A 104 -4.68 -4.95 -3.89
CA GLY A 104 -3.88 -3.89 -4.48
C GLY A 104 -3.78 -4.03 -5.99
N LEU A 105 -3.01 -3.13 -6.60
CA LEU A 105 -2.67 -3.13 -8.01
C LEU A 105 -1.18 -3.48 -8.18
N ALA A 106 -0.88 -4.38 -9.11
CA ALA A 106 0.50 -4.75 -9.45
C ALA A 106 0.92 -4.07 -10.76
N LEU A 107 1.89 -3.16 -10.66
CA LEU A 107 2.52 -2.50 -11.80
C LEU A 107 3.77 -3.28 -12.22
N THR A 108 3.99 -3.38 -13.53
CA THR A 108 5.28 -3.79 -14.10
C THR A 108 6.37 -2.78 -13.73
N ALA A 109 7.64 -3.15 -13.89
CA ALA A 109 8.76 -2.23 -13.66
C ALA A 109 8.66 -0.95 -14.52
N ALA A 110 8.24 -1.05 -15.78
CA ALA A 110 8.07 0.11 -16.66
C ALA A 110 6.94 1.05 -16.18
N GLN A 111 5.80 0.46 -15.79
CA GLN A 111 4.70 1.22 -15.19
C GLN A 111 5.11 1.86 -13.86
N ALA A 112 5.90 1.16 -13.03
CA ALA A 112 6.41 1.68 -11.77
C ALA A 112 7.30 2.91 -11.96
N VAL A 113 8.20 2.89 -12.96
CA VAL A 113 9.04 4.06 -13.30
C VAL A 113 8.17 5.26 -13.69
N THR A 114 7.16 5.04 -14.54
CA THR A 114 6.22 6.10 -14.93
C THR A 114 5.48 6.65 -13.71
N PHE A 115 4.92 5.76 -12.89
CA PHE A 115 4.21 6.10 -11.66
C PHE A 115 5.07 6.94 -10.70
N PHE A 116 6.33 6.58 -10.48
CA PHE A 116 7.19 7.36 -9.60
C PHE A 116 7.61 8.70 -10.22
N GLY A 117 7.75 8.78 -11.55
CA GLY A 117 7.96 10.04 -12.26
C GLY A 117 6.79 11.00 -12.05
N ASP A 118 5.56 10.51 -12.24
CA ASP A 118 4.35 11.28 -11.99
C ASP A 118 4.26 11.70 -10.51
N LEU A 119 4.55 10.78 -9.60
CA LEU A 119 4.56 11.04 -8.16
C LEU A 119 5.61 12.10 -7.75
N TYR A 120 6.74 12.15 -8.46
CA TYR A 120 7.79 13.16 -8.22
C TYR A 120 7.39 14.54 -8.75
N VAL A 121 6.81 14.61 -9.95
CA VAL A 121 6.43 15.87 -10.60
C VAL A 121 5.15 16.47 -10.02
N GLN A 122 4.13 15.63 -9.81
CA GLN A 122 2.78 16.05 -9.46
C GLN A 122 2.47 15.87 -7.96
N GLY A 123 3.26 15.07 -7.26
CA GLY A 123 2.95 14.64 -5.90
C GLY A 123 1.92 13.50 -5.87
N PRO A 124 1.44 13.10 -4.67
CA PRO A 124 0.42 12.06 -4.54
C PRO A 124 -0.92 12.50 -5.15
N PRO A 125 -1.74 11.56 -5.66
CA PRO A 125 -3.07 11.88 -6.18
C PRO A 125 -3.94 12.66 -5.17
N PRO A 126 -4.90 13.48 -5.64
CA PRO A 126 -5.79 14.21 -4.74
C PRO A 126 -6.51 13.30 -3.75
N GLY A 127 -6.49 13.68 -2.46
CA GLY A 127 -7.10 12.88 -1.39
C GLY A 127 -6.26 11.69 -0.90
N CYS A 128 -5.06 11.50 -1.45
CA CYS A 128 -4.08 10.50 -1.02
C CYS A 128 -2.92 11.11 -0.23
N ARG A 129 -2.35 10.31 0.66
CA ARG A 129 -1.05 10.53 1.32
C ARG A 129 -0.16 9.32 1.09
N LEU A 130 1.15 9.52 1.14
CA LEU A 130 2.11 8.42 1.08
C LEU A 130 2.41 7.94 2.50
N GLY A 131 2.21 6.65 2.75
CA GLY A 131 2.67 6.02 3.98
C GLY A 131 4.21 5.87 3.99
N PRO A 132 4.82 5.45 5.11
CA PRO A 132 6.27 5.41 5.26
C PRO A 132 7.00 4.57 4.21
N GLY A 133 6.45 3.39 3.86
CA GLY A 133 7.01 2.54 2.81
C GLY A 133 6.94 3.20 1.43
N ALA A 134 5.88 3.96 1.15
CA ALA A 134 5.74 4.67 -0.10
C ALA A 134 6.71 5.86 -0.21
N LEU A 135 6.90 6.60 0.89
CA LEU A 135 7.90 7.67 0.98
C LEU A 135 9.32 7.13 0.78
N TYR A 136 9.63 5.96 1.33
CA TYR A 136 10.91 5.29 1.09
C TYR A 136 11.14 5.04 -0.40
N TRP A 137 10.17 4.42 -1.09
CA TRP A 137 10.31 4.11 -2.50
C TRP A 137 10.38 5.35 -3.40
N GLN A 138 9.61 6.39 -3.09
CA GLN A 138 9.72 7.68 -3.78
C GLN A 138 11.14 8.24 -3.67
N LYS A 139 11.71 8.28 -2.45
CA LYS A 139 13.08 8.77 -2.22
C LYS A 139 14.12 7.90 -2.92
N ALA A 140 13.97 6.58 -2.86
CA ALA A 140 14.86 5.64 -3.54
C ALA A 140 14.87 5.87 -5.06
N HIS A 141 13.69 6.09 -5.66
CA HIS A 141 13.58 6.40 -7.08
C HIS A 141 14.23 7.74 -7.44
N SER A 142 13.92 8.82 -6.70
CA SER A 142 14.53 10.13 -6.94
C SER A 142 16.05 10.09 -6.81
N TRP A 143 16.57 9.34 -5.84
CA TRP A 143 18.01 9.12 -5.69
C TRP A 143 18.60 8.38 -6.89
N LEU A 144 17.97 7.30 -7.34
CA LEU A 144 18.42 6.55 -8.52
C LEU A 144 18.47 7.43 -9.78
N LEU A 145 17.43 8.23 -10.03
CA LEU A 145 17.41 9.16 -11.16
C LEU A 145 18.54 10.19 -11.07
N SER A 146 18.83 10.71 -9.88
CA SER A 146 19.96 11.61 -9.66
C SER A 146 21.31 10.94 -9.96
N GLN A 147 21.48 9.67 -9.61
CA GLN A 147 22.71 8.92 -9.94
C GLN A 147 22.85 8.69 -11.45
N LEU A 148 21.76 8.34 -12.14
CA LEU A 148 21.77 8.14 -13.58
C LEU A 148 22.06 9.44 -14.33
N ALA A 149 21.46 10.56 -13.91
CA ALA A 149 21.69 11.87 -14.51
C ALA A 149 23.15 12.35 -14.36
N ALA A 150 23.85 11.95 -13.29
CA ALA A 150 25.25 12.29 -13.09
C ALA A 150 26.24 11.49 -13.96
N GLN A 151 25.76 10.45 -14.66
CA GLN A 151 26.56 9.61 -15.56
C GLN A 151 26.39 9.98 -17.04
N LEU A 152 25.52 10.94 -17.34
CA LEU A 152 25.26 11.48 -18.68
C LEU A 152 26.04 12.79 -18.88
#